data_AF-A0A519STK4-F1
#
_entry.id   AF-A0A519STK4-F1
#
_cell.length_a   1.000
_cell.length_b   1.000
_cell.length_c   1.000
_cell.angle_alpha   90.00
_cell.angle_beta   90.00
_cell.angle_gamma   90.00
#
_symmetry.space_group_name_H-M   'P 1'
#
loop_
_entity.id
_entity.type
_entity.pdbx_description
1 polymer ?
#
loop_
_entity_poly.entity_id
_entity_poly.type
_entity_poly.pdbx_seq_one_letter_code
_entity_poly.pdbx_strand_id
1 'polypeptide(L)'
;MGHLTSFVHSDRGRQYCANAYCTLLDQHGCRRSQSRRDECLDNAQAERQWSHLKTEEHGPREWLVFRDLTDAQCSVATYCD
;
A
#
# COMPACT_ATOMS: atom_id res chain seq x y z
N MET A 1 -16.68 24.29 12.29
CA MET A 1 -16.60 22.89 11.81
C MET A 1 -15.13 22.52 11.73
N GLY A 2 -14.66 21.57 12.54
CA GLY A 2 -13.26 21.14 12.50
C GLY A 2 -13.01 20.35 11.22
N HIS A 3 -11.99 20.72 10.45
CA HIS A 3 -11.60 19.97 9.26
C HIS A 3 -11.06 18.62 9.70
N LEU A 4 -11.74 17.53 9.36
CA LEU A 4 -11.16 16.19 9.50
C LEU A 4 -9.95 16.12 8.57
N THR A 5 -8.78 15.87 9.15
CA THR A 5 -7.54 15.69 8.39
C THR A 5 -7.38 14.20 8.10
N SER A 6 -7.31 13.84 6.83
CA SER A 6 -7.00 12.48 6.41
C SER A 6 -5.54 12.16 6.69
N PHE A 7 -5.26 10.97 7.20
CA PHE A 7 -3.88 10.51 7.43
C PHE A 7 -3.52 9.40 6.45
N VAL A 8 -2.29 9.45 5.94
CA VAL A 8 -1.71 8.37 5.13
C VAL A 8 -0.51 7.82 5.88
N HIS A 9 -0.60 6.57 6.32
CA HIS A 9 0.49 5.87 6.99
C HIS A 9 1.29 5.04 5.99
N SER A 10 2.62 5.08 6.08
CA SER A 10 3.53 4.27 5.26
C SER A 10 4.76 3.85 6.06
N ASP A 11 5.51 2.88 5.54
CA ASP A 11 6.88 2.66 5.99
C ASP A 11 7.80 3.86 5.64
N ARG A 12 9.10 3.73 5.99
CA ARG A 12 10.15 4.73 5.69
C ARG A 12 10.91 4.46 4.39
N GLY A 13 10.29 3.76 3.44
CA GLY A 13 10.84 3.53 2.12
C GLY A 13 11.21 4.83 1.42
N ARG A 14 12.23 4.77 0.55
CA ARG A 14 12.80 5.95 -0.12
C ARG A 14 11.75 6.79 -0.85
N GLN A 15 10.78 6.12 -1.49
CA GLN A 15 9.68 6.77 -2.21
C GLN A 15 8.76 7.56 -1.27
N TYR A 16 8.44 7.04 -0.09
CA TYR A 16 7.56 7.70 0.88
C TYR A 16 8.25 8.80 1.68
N CYS A 17 9.59 8.86 1.62
CA CYS A 17 10.38 9.94 2.19
C CYS A 17 10.76 11.01 1.15
N ALA A 18 10.46 10.80 -0.14
CA ALA A 18 10.82 11.73 -1.20
C ALA A 18 9.93 12.98 -1.17
N ASN A 19 10.50 14.13 -1.55
CA ASN A 19 9.77 15.40 -1.60
C ASN A 19 8.54 15.32 -2.51
N ALA A 20 8.63 14.60 -3.64
CA ALA A 20 7.49 14.43 -4.55
C ALA A 20 6.27 13.80 -3.85
N TYR A 21 6.49 12.81 -2.97
CA TYR A 21 5.42 12.19 -2.20
C TYR A 21 4.87 13.13 -1.13
N CYS A 22 5.74 13.87 -0.42
CA CYS A 22 5.30 14.89 0.54
C CYS A 22 4.41 15.96 -0.11
N THR A 23 4.85 16.50 -1.25
CA THR A 23 4.09 17.50 -2.01
C THR A 23 2.75 16.95 -2.48
N LEU A 24 2.70 15.71 -2.93
CA LEU A 24 1.45 15.06 -3.33
C LEU A 24 0.45 14.98 -2.17
N LEU A 25 0.89 14.56 -0.98
CA LEU A 25 0.00 14.48 0.19
C LEU A 25 -0.51 15.85 0.62
N ASP A 26 0.36 16.87 0.60
CA ASP A 26 -0.02 18.24 0.95
C ASP A 26 -1.07 18.80 -0.04
N GLN A 27 -0.93 18.53 -1.35
CA GLN A 27 -1.91 18.92 -2.37
C GLN A 27 -3.30 18.31 -2.15
N HIS A 28 -3.37 17.12 -1.56
CA HIS A 28 -4.62 16.44 -1.23
C HIS A 28 -5.13 16.71 0.19
N GLY A 29 -4.46 17.58 0.96
CA GLY A 29 -4.84 17.88 2.35
C GLY A 29 -4.63 16.70 3.31
N CYS A 30 -3.75 15.76 2.93
CA CYS A 30 -3.46 14.55 3.69
C CYS A 30 -2.21 14.74 4.55
N ARG A 31 -2.28 14.30 5.81
CA ARG A 31 -1.14 14.29 6.72
C ARG A 31 -0.41 12.96 6.66
N ARG A 32 0.89 13.03 6.38
CA ARG A 32 1.77 11.85 6.39
C ARG A 32 2.01 11.34 7.81
N SER A 33 1.92 10.03 7.98
CA SER A 33 2.33 9.26 9.17
C SER A 33 3.32 8.19 8.72
N GLN A 34 4.38 7.92 9.49
CA GLN A 34 5.41 6.95 9.09
C GLN A 34 5.84 6.06 10.24
N SER A 35 6.16 4.81 9.92
CA SER A 35 6.78 3.86 10.85
C SER A 35 8.06 4.43 11.49
N ARG A 36 8.33 4.07 12.73
CA ARG A 36 9.59 4.39 13.41
C ARG A 36 10.76 3.64 12.76
N ARG A 37 11.99 4.11 12.99
CA ARG A 37 13.18 3.37 12.54
C ARG A 37 13.26 2.05 13.30
N ASP A 38 13.57 0.98 12.58
CA ASP A 38 13.75 -0.38 13.10
C ASP A 38 12.53 -0.96 13.84
N GLU A 39 11.34 -0.43 13.57
CA GLU A 39 10.06 -0.89 14.12
C GLU A 39 9.16 -1.37 12.99
N CYS A 40 9.19 -2.67 12.70
CA CYS A 40 8.36 -3.27 11.65
C CYS A 40 6.89 -3.39 12.06
N LEU A 41 6.56 -3.37 13.35
CA LEU A 41 5.18 -3.53 13.81
C LEU A 41 4.30 -2.35 13.40
N ASP A 42 4.88 -1.16 13.23
CA ASP A 42 4.17 0.03 12.76
C ASP A 42 3.58 -0.19 11.35
N ASN A 43 4.22 -1.02 10.51
CA ASN A 43 3.78 -1.33 9.14
C ASN A 43 3.06 -2.69 9.01
N ALA A 44 2.94 -3.44 10.12
CA ALA A 44 2.45 -4.82 10.10
C ALA A 44 1.04 -4.97 9.53
N GLN A 45 0.19 -3.95 9.65
CA GLN A 45 -1.14 -3.96 9.03
C GLN A 45 -1.06 -4.02 7.51
N ALA A 46 -0.26 -3.14 6.89
CA ALA A 46 -0.07 -3.12 5.44
C ALA A 46 0.61 -4.42 4.97
N GLU A 47 1.64 -4.89 5.69
CA GLU A 47 2.33 -6.15 5.36
C GLU A 47 1.41 -7.37 5.44
N ARG A 48 0.52 -7.42 6.43
CA ARG A 48 -0.49 -8.48 6.55
C ARG A 48 -1.45 -8.44 5.37
N GLN A 49 -1.95 -7.26 5.00
CA GLN A 49 -2.82 -7.11 3.82
C GLN A 49 -2.14 -7.61 2.55
N TRP A 50 -0.89 -7.21 2.31
CA TRP A 50 -0.11 -7.69 1.16
C TRP A 50 0.15 -9.20 1.19
N SER A 51 0.34 -9.76 2.37
CA SER A 51 0.52 -11.21 2.54
C SER A 51 -0.77 -11.98 2.24
N HIS A 52 -1.91 -11.46 2.66
CA HIS A 52 -3.23 -12.03 2.35
C HIS A 52 -3.51 -11.97 0.84
N LEU A 53 -3.34 -10.79 0.22
CA LEU A 53 -3.49 -10.62 -1.24
C LEU A 53 -2.66 -11.66 -1.99
N LYS A 54 -1.36 -11.77 -1.67
CA LYS A 54 -0.49 -12.76 -2.33
C LYS A 54 -0.94 -14.18 -2.07
N THR A 55 -1.39 -14.53 -0.86
CA THR A 55 -1.84 -15.89 -0.56
C THR A 55 -3.09 -16.25 -1.36
N GLU A 56 -4.04 -15.32 -1.46
CA GLU A 56 -5.29 -15.52 -2.18
C GLU A 56 -5.08 -15.53 -3.70
N GLU A 57 -4.22 -14.64 -4.21
CA GLU A 57 -3.84 -14.57 -5.62
C GLU A 57 -3.00 -15.78 -6.07
N HIS A 58 -2.07 -16.23 -5.22
CA HIS A 58 -1.21 -17.37 -5.54
C HIS A 58 -1.85 -18.74 -5.25
N GLY A 59 -2.97 -18.78 -4.50
CA GLY A 59 -3.62 -19.98 -3.93
C GLY A 59 -3.66 -21.25 -4.79
N PRO A 60 -4.80 -21.72 -5.33
CA PRO A 60 -4.86 -22.98 -6.06
C PRO A 60 -4.18 -22.96 -7.44
N ARG A 61 -3.43 -21.90 -7.77
CA ARG A 61 -2.86 -21.68 -9.11
C ARG A 61 -1.49 -22.34 -9.19
N GLU A 62 -1.38 -23.41 -9.99
CA GLU A 62 -0.08 -23.91 -10.42
C GLU A 62 0.65 -22.83 -11.25
N TRP A 63 1.98 -22.92 -11.26
CA TRP A 63 2.95 -22.03 -11.91
C TRP A 63 2.41 -21.17 -13.08
N LEU A 64 2.72 -19.87 -13.08
CA LEU A 64 2.11 -18.76 -13.86
C LEU A 64 0.79 -18.23 -13.26
N VAL A 65 0.92 -17.45 -12.18
CA VAL A 65 -0.21 -16.82 -11.45
C VAL A 65 -1.02 -15.87 -12.34
N PHE A 66 -0.34 -15.15 -13.23
CA PHE A 66 -0.94 -14.21 -14.17
C PHE A 66 -0.41 -14.46 -15.58
N ARG A 67 -1.26 -14.27 -16.59
CA ARG A 67 -0.89 -14.44 -18.00
C ARG A 67 0.00 -13.31 -18.51
N ASP A 68 -0.31 -12.08 -18.10
CA ASP A 68 0.41 -10.85 -18.45
C ASP A 68 0.15 -9.74 -17.41
N LEU A 69 0.68 -8.54 -17.64
CA LEU A 69 0.51 -7.40 -16.73
C LEU A 69 -0.96 -6.95 -16.62
N THR A 70 -1.73 -7.04 -17.70
CA THR A 70 -3.14 -6.63 -17.71
C THR A 70 -3.97 -7.58 -16.87
N ASP A 71 -3.73 -8.89 -17.00
CA ASP A 71 -4.35 -9.94 -16.19
C ASP A 71 -4.06 -9.71 -14.69
N ALA A 72 -2.83 -9.38 -14.34
CA ALA A 72 -2.44 -9.03 -12.97
C ALA A 72 -3.14 -7.78 -12.46
N GLN A 73 -3.21 -6.71 -13.27
CA GLN A 73 -3.88 -5.47 -12.91
C GLN A 73 -5.40 -5.66 -12.70
N CYS A 74 -6.06 -6.42 -13.59
CA CYS A 74 -7.48 -6.74 -13.46
C CYS A 74 -7.78 -7.58 -12.21
N SER A 75 -6.93 -8.57 -11.90
CA SER A 75 -7.10 -9.40 -10.70
C SER A 75 -6.96 -8.55 -9.43
N VAL A 76 -5.90 -7.74 -9.34
CA VAL A 76 -5.66 -6.86 -8.18
C VAL A 76 -6.75 -5.80 -8.04
N ALA A 77 -7.25 -5.21 -9.14
CA ALA A 77 -8.37 -4.28 -9.09
C ALA A 77 -9.64 -4.94 -8.53
N THR A 78 -9.95 -6.16 -9.00
CA THR A 78 -11.09 -6.95 -8.53
C THR A 78 -10.98 -7.31 -7.05
N TYR A 79 -9.76 -7.54 -6.55
CA TYR A 79 -9.52 -7.77 -5.12
C TYR A 79 -9.79 -6.54 -4.24
N CYS A 80 -9.57 -5.34 -4.79
CA CYS A 80 -9.67 -4.07 -4.06
C CYS A 80 -11.06 -3.43 -4.10
N ASP A 81 -11.96 -3.90 -4.96
CA ASP A 81 -13.36 -3.46 -5.09
C ASP A 81 -14.27 -4.09 -4.01
#